data_AF-A0A6A5AV09-F1
#
_entry.id   AF-A0A6A5AV09-F1
#
_cell.length_a   1.000
_cell.length_b   1.000
_cell.length_c   1.000
_cell.angle_alpha   90.00
_cell.angle_beta   90.00
_cell.angle_gamma   90.00
#
_symmetry.space_group_name_H-M   'P 1'
#
loop_
_entity.id
_entity.type
_entity.pdbx_description
1 polymer ?
#
loop_
_entity_poly.entity_id
_entity_poly.type
_entity_poly.pdbx_seq_one_letter_code
_entity_poly.pdbx_strand_id
1 'polypeptide(L)'
;MGTTPKSQEELMTKERSYIFEARVEDAQQCKELGAAAHKADERNRAIQFYERALYHVDFDEGTWAFELLDNHRDAVNEVRLPVYLNLAACHLALDDGDMQKVLENCDLALQIDKDNVKALYRKGQAYLNTNDLDAAIVVLKKAAALNPTDKAIRQAWTTCKERLELAKIEEKKRWGGRLLDESSSKNPPPQVVPEGNVSTTQTTSLVWVLAGLVPLLAVVVAYVLWGL
;
A
#
# COMPACT_ATOMS: atom_id res chain seq x y z
N MET A 1 4.04 10.19 41.93
CA MET A 1 3.89 8.83 42.46
C MET A 1 4.44 7.89 41.40
N GLY A 2 5.54 7.20 41.66
CA GLY A 2 6.11 6.26 40.69
C GLY A 2 5.32 4.96 40.74
N THR A 3 4.57 4.68 39.68
CA THR A 3 4.00 3.35 39.45
C THR A 3 5.14 2.37 39.25
N THR A 4 5.09 1.23 39.92
CA THR A 4 6.03 0.13 39.68
C THR A 4 5.90 -0.32 38.22
N PRO A 5 7.01 -0.53 37.49
CA PRO A 5 6.95 -1.01 36.11
C PRO A 5 6.24 -2.36 36.10
N LYS A 6 5.15 -2.44 35.32
CA LYS A 6 4.38 -3.67 35.16
C LYS A 6 5.25 -4.73 34.49
N SER A 7 4.96 -6.00 34.77
CA SER A 7 5.67 -7.08 34.10
C SER A 7 5.34 -7.07 32.59
N GLN A 8 6.28 -7.52 31.75
CA GLN A 8 6.07 -7.54 30.29
C GLN A 8 4.85 -8.39 29.91
N GLU A 9 4.65 -9.52 30.59
CA GLU A 9 3.53 -10.43 30.34
C GLU A 9 2.19 -9.79 30.71
N GLU A 10 2.15 -9.05 31.82
CA GLU A 10 0.96 -8.30 32.23
C GLU A 10 0.58 -7.25 31.19
N LEU A 11 1.53 -6.44 30.70
CA LEU A 11 1.26 -5.42 29.68
C LEU A 11 0.72 -6.01 28.36
N MET A 12 1.22 -7.19 27.97
CA MET A 12 0.81 -7.85 26.74
C MET A 12 -0.56 -8.52 26.81
N THR A 13 -1.04 -8.86 28.01
CA THR A 13 -2.31 -9.58 28.20
C THR A 13 -3.43 -8.69 28.76
N LYS A 14 -3.08 -7.63 29.49
CA LYS A 14 -4.02 -6.72 30.15
C LYS A 14 -5.00 -6.04 29.21
N GLU A 15 -6.29 -6.22 29.46
CA GLU A 15 -7.34 -5.53 28.71
C GLU A 15 -7.23 -3.99 28.80
N ARG A 16 -7.74 -3.31 27.78
CA ARG A 16 -7.76 -1.85 27.73
C ARG A 16 -8.52 -1.30 28.94
N SER A 17 -7.87 -0.45 29.74
CA SER A 17 -8.52 0.24 30.85
C SER A 17 -9.58 1.24 30.36
N TYR A 18 -10.61 1.50 31.16
CA TYR A 18 -11.60 2.55 30.91
C TYR A 18 -11.07 3.96 31.26
N ILE A 19 -10.01 4.05 32.06
CA ILE A 19 -9.43 5.32 32.52
C ILE A 19 -8.41 5.82 31.49
N PHE A 20 -8.62 7.01 30.93
CA PHE A 20 -7.75 7.61 29.90
C PHE A 20 -6.27 7.63 30.31
N GLU A 21 -5.96 8.15 31.50
CA GLU A 21 -4.59 8.31 32.00
C GLU A 21 -3.86 6.96 32.09
N ALA A 22 -4.55 5.93 32.62
CA ALA A 22 -3.99 4.59 32.72
C ALA A 22 -3.70 3.97 31.35
N ARG A 23 -4.52 4.27 30.33
CA ARG A 23 -4.29 3.79 28.96
C ARG A 23 -3.06 4.42 28.33
N VAL A 24 -2.91 5.74 28.47
CA VAL A 24 -1.74 6.47 27.96
C VAL A 24 -0.47 5.97 28.65
N GLU A 25 -0.53 5.74 29.96
CA GLU A 25 0.58 5.15 30.72
C GLU A 25 0.93 3.74 30.23
N ASP A 26 -0.05 2.85 30.09
CA ASP A 26 0.17 1.49 29.57
C ASP A 26 0.79 1.52 28.16
N ALA A 27 0.29 2.40 27.30
CA ALA A 27 0.79 2.55 25.94
C ALA A 27 2.23 3.10 25.90
N GLN A 28 2.55 4.03 26.80
CA GLN A 28 3.90 4.55 26.97
C GLN A 28 4.88 3.45 27.40
N GLN A 29 4.49 2.61 28.37
CA GLN A 29 5.30 1.46 28.81
C GLN A 29 5.51 0.47 27.65
N CYS A 30 4.46 0.13 26.91
CA CYS A 30 4.58 -0.72 25.71
C CYS A 30 5.49 -0.12 24.64
N LYS A 31 5.41 1.20 24.39
CA LYS A 31 6.31 1.90 23.46
C LYS A 31 7.77 1.80 23.90
N GLU A 32 8.05 1.98 25.18
CA GLU A 32 9.41 1.89 25.75
C GLU A 32 9.98 0.47 25.64
N LEU A 33 9.15 -0.55 25.88
CA LEU A 33 9.50 -1.95 25.66
C LEU A 33 9.78 -2.25 24.18
N GLY A 34 8.94 -1.74 23.27
CA GLY A 34 9.16 -1.84 21.83
C GLY A 34 10.46 -1.18 21.39
N ALA A 35 10.79 -0.02 21.97
CA ALA A 35 12.06 0.67 21.70
C ALA A 35 13.27 -0.10 22.24
N ALA A 36 13.13 -0.76 23.39
CA ALA A 36 14.17 -1.65 23.94
C ALA A 36 14.37 -2.90 23.06
N ALA A 37 13.29 -3.55 22.64
CA ALA A 37 13.34 -4.71 21.73
C ALA A 37 13.93 -4.34 20.36
N HIS A 38 13.59 -3.17 19.82
CA HIS A 38 14.17 -2.67 18.58
C HIS A 38 15.69 -2.43 18.70
N LYS A 39 16.16 -1.94 19.85
CA LYS A 39 17.61 -1.82 20.11
C LYS A 39 18.32 -3.17 20.23
N ALA A 40 17.60 -4.20 20.69
CA ALA A 40 18.08 -5.58 20.78
C ALA A 40 17.98 -6.35 19.45
N ASP A 41 17.57 -5.68 18.36
CA ASP A 41 17.31 -6.27 17.03
C ASP A 41 16.19 -7.34 17.01
N GLU A 42 15.37 -7.42 18.06
CA GLU A 42 14.20 -8.30 18.13
C GLU A 42 13.00 -7.64 17.42
N ARG A 43 13.08 -7.47 16.09
CA ARG A 43 12.11 -6.68 15.30
C ARG A 43 10.67 -7.17 15.42
N ASN A 44 10.44 -8.48 15.35
CA ASN A 44 9.09 -9.07 15.47
C ASN A 44 8.47 -8.81 16.85
N ARG A 45 9.27 -8.89 17.91
CA ARG A 45 8.81 -8.61 19.27
C ARG A 45 8.54 -7.11 19.46
N ALA A 46 9.38 -6.26 18.87
CA ALA A 46 9.15 -4.82 18.86
C ALA A 46 7.80 -4.47 18.20
N ILE A 47 7.47 -5.11 17.06
CA ILE A 47 6.17 -4.94 16.40
C ILE A 47 5.02 -5.30 17.36
N GLN A 48 5.08 -6.44 18.04
CA GLN A 48 4.05 -6.84 19.01
C GLN A 48 3.85 -5.81 20.12
N PHE A 49 4.94 -5.29 20.69
CA PHE A 49 4.85 -4.24 21.73
C PHE A 49 4.28 -2.93 21.19
N TYR A 50 4.61 -2.56 19.95
CA TYR A 50 4.08 -1.35 19.31
C TYR A 50 2.60 -1.49 18.95
N GLU A 51 2.18 -2.63 18.39
CA GLU A 51 0.77 -2.96 18.16
C GLU A 51 0.01 -2.96 19.48
N ARG A 52 0.63 -3.44 20.57
CA ARG A 52 0.04 -3.37 21.91
C ARG A 52 -0.09 -1.94 22.42
N ALA A 53 0.91 -1.09 22.19
CA ALA A 53 0.84 0.33 22.54
C ALA A 53 -0.35 0.99 21.81
N LEU A 54 -0.48 0.77 20.50
CA LEU A 54 -1.62 1.24 19.71
C LEU A 54 -2.94 0.66 20.22
N TYR A 55 -3.01 -0.61 20.60
CA TYR A 55 -4.23 -1.19 21.19
C TYR A 55 -4.72 -0.43 22.42
N HIS A 56 -3.87 0.18 23.23
CA HIS A 56 -4.32 0.98 24.37
C HIS A 56 -4.83 2.38 23.95
N VAL A 57 -4.26 2.98 22.90
CA VAL A 57 -4.54 4.37 22.48
C VAL A 57 -5.41 4.53 21.22
N ASP A 58 -5.59 3.50 20.40
CA ASP A 58 -6.41 3.51 19.19
C ASP A 58 -7.86 3.17 19.56
N PHE A 59 -8.67 4.21 19.75
CA PHE A 59 -10.11 4.11 19.99
C PHE A 59 -10.87 4.76 18.85
N ASP A 60 -12.08 4.24 18.60
CA ASP A 60 -13.00 4.77 17.61
C ASP A 60 -13.38 6.19 18.00
N GLU A 61 -12.91 7.15 17.19
CA GLU A 61 -13.18 8.59 17.34
C GLU A 61 -14.69 8.87 17.36
N GLY A 62 -15.52 8.00 16.75
CA GLY A 62 -16.97 8.12 16.71
C GLY A 62 -17.68 7.76 18.02
N THR A 63 -17.07 6.95 18.88
CA THR A 63 -17.72 6.49 20.12
C THR A 63 -17.56 7.47 21.28
N TRP A 64 -16.55 8.34 21.25
CA TRP A 64 -16.15 9.18 22.39
C TRP A 64 -15.86 10.63 22.01
N ALA A 65 -16.63 11.20 21.07
CA ALA A 65 -16.59 12.63 20.71
C ALA A 65 -16.70 13.59 21.92
N PHE A 66 -17.11 13.08 23.09
CA PHE A 66 -17.27 13.83 24.35
C PHE A 66 -15.98 13.95 25.19
N GLU A 67 -14.93 13.14 24.96
CA GLU A 67 -13.69 13.16 25.76
C GLU A 67 -12.48 13.79 25.05
N LEU A 68 -12.58 14.13 23.76
CA LEU A 68 -11.45 14.67 23.00
C LEU A 68 -11.36 16.20 23.17
N LEU A 69 -11.03 16.68 24.36
CA LEU A 69 -10.38 17.99 24.45
C LEU A 69 -9.04 17.89 23.71
N ASP A 70 -8.59 18.98 23.07
CA ASP A 70 -7.33 19.01 22.30
C ASP A 70 -6.14 18.40 23.09
N ASN A 71 -6.11 18.66 24.41
CA ASN A 71 -5.09 18.11 25.33
C ASN A 71 -5.02 16.57 25.35
N HIS A 72 -6.15 15.87 25.24
CA HIS A 72 -6.17 14.40 25.22
C HIS A 72 -5.68 13.85 23.87
N ARG A 73 -6.01 14.55 22.78
CA ARG A 73 -5.51 14.20 21.44
C ARG A 73 -4.00 14.34 21.36
N ASP A 74 -3.44 15.40 21.94
CA ASP A 74 -2.01 15.63 21.98
C ASP A 74 -1.29 14.55 22.79
N ALA A 75 -1.78 14.23 23.99
CA ALA A 75 -1.21 13.15 24.82
C ALA A 75 -1.21 11.79 24.11
N VAL A 76 -2.26 11.49 23.33
CA VAL A 76 -2.33 10.27 22.52
C VAL A 76 -1.35 10.33 21.34
N ASN A 77 -1.25 11.48 20.67
CA ASN A 77 -0.35 11.67 19.53
C ASN A 77 1.13 11.60 19.92
N GLU A 78 1.50 11.99 21.14
CA GLU A 78 2.85 11.80 21.70
C GLU A 78 3.27 10.32 21.75
N VAL A 79 2.29 9.40 21.86
CA VAL A 79 2.52 7.96 21.79
C VAL A 79 2.40 7.45 20.36
N ARG A 80 1.31 7.80 19.65
CA ARG A 80 1.03 7.28 18.31
C ARG A 80 2.12 7.62 17.29
N LEU A 81 2.57 8.87 17.23
CA LEU A 81 3.54 9.32 16.23
C LEU A 81 4.85 8.50 16.26
N PRO A 82 5.57 8.38 17.40
CA PRO A 82 6.78 7.56 17.45
C PRO A 82 6.49 6.07 17.24
N VAL A 83 5.32 5.57 17.65
CA VAL A 83 4.95 4.15 17.46
C VAL A 83 4.75 3.84 15.97
N TYR A 84 3.98 4.63 15.23
CA TYR A 84 3.80 4.46 13.78
C TYR A 84 5.13 4.57 13.03
N LEU A 85 5.97 5.55 13.41
CA LEU A 85 7.31 5.69 12.85
C LEU A 85 8.14 4.41 13.08
N ASN A 86 8.17 3.90 14.31
CA ASN A 86 8.98 2.73 14.62
C ASN A 86 8.42 1.45 14.00
N LEU A 87 7.10 1.27 13.91
CA LEU A 87 6.47 0.17 13.17
C LEU A 87 6.87 0.18 11.69
N ALA A 88 6.79 1.33 11.03
CA ALA A 88 7.24 1.48 9.66
C ALA A 88 8.73 1.12 9.50
N ALA A 89 9.56 1.47 10.48
CA ALA A 89 10.98 1.10 10.49
C ALA A 89 11.19 -0.41 10.64
N CYS A 90 10.47 -1.05 11.58
CA CYS A 90 10.52 -2.49 11.79
C CYS A 90 10.12 -3.24 10.52
N HIS A 91 8.99 -2.89 9.91
CA HIS A 91 8.50 -3.55 8.71
C HIS A 91 9.43 -3.35 7.51
N LEU A 92 10.05 -2.17 7.33
CA LEU A 92 11.05 -1.96 6.29
C LEU A 92 12.32 -2.79 6.48
N ALA A 93 12.67 -3.12 7.72
CA ALA A 93 13.88 -3.88 8.05
C ALA A 93 13.65 -5.40 8.06
N LEU A 94 12.44 -5.89 7.86
CA LEU A 94 12.15 -7.31 7.70
C LEU A 94 12.32 -7.72 6.24
N ASP A 95 12.94 -8.88 6.00
CA ASP A 95 13.14 -9.40 4.63
C ASP A 95 11.80 -9.69 3.93
N ASP A 96 10.84 -10.26 4.68
CA ASP A 96 9.43 -10.46 4.26
C ASP A 96 8.53 -9.30 4.71
N GLY A 97 9.09 -8.09 4.77
CA GLY A 97 8.39 -6.90 5.21
C GLY A 97 7.18 -6.55 4.34
N ASP A 98 6.01 -6.41 4.96
CA ASP A 98 4.81 -5.94 4.26
C ASP A 98 4.91 -4.43 3.99
N MET A 99 5.24 -4.09 2.74
CA MET A 99 5.38 -2.70 2.31
C MET A 99 4.06 -1.92 2.40
N GLN A 100 2.92 -2.60 2.31
CA GLN A 100 1.62 -1.95 2.47
C GLN A 100 1.45 -1.44 3.91
N LYS A 101 1.80 -2.26 4.90
CA LYS A 101 1.81 -1.82 6.32
C LYS A 101 2.78 -0.68 6.56
N VAL A 102 3.92 -0.62 5.87
CA VAL A 102 4.83 0.53 5.96
C VAL A 102 4.14 1.81 5.48
N LEU A 103 3.49 1.76 4.31
CA LEU A 103 2.78 2.90 3.74
C LEU A 103 1.65 3.38 4.67
N GLU A 104 0.84 2.46 5.17
CA GLU A 104 -0.26 2.75 6.12
C GLU A 104 0.25 3.44 7.39
N ASN A 105 1.28 2.87 8.03
CA ASN A 105 1.89 3.47 9.23
C ASN A 105 2.51 4.85 8.94
N CYS A 106 3.15 5.03 7.77
CA CYS A 106 3.69 6.33 7.39
C CYS A 106 2.58 7.35 7.15
N ASP A 107 1.45 6.95 6.56
CA ASP A 107 0.32 7.83 6.32
C ASP A 107 -0.36 8.25 7.62
N LEU A 108 -0.54 7.33 8.57
CA LEU A 108 -1.02 7.66 9.92
C LEU A 108 -0.08 8.62 10.65
N ALA A 109 1.25 8.42 10.54
CA ALA A 109 2.22 9.35 11.10
C ALA A 109 2.14 10.75 10.44
N LEU A 110 1.92 10.82 9.13
CA LEU A 110 1.80 12.08 8.38
C LEU A 110 0.46 12.80 8.62
N GLN A 111 -0.59 12.09 9.05
CA GLN A 111 -1.83 12.72 9.50
C GLN A 111 -1.63 13.48 10.82
N ILE A 112 -0.73 13.00 11.69
CA ILE A 112 -0.35 13.67 12.94
C ILE A 112 0.65 14.80 12.65
N ASP A 113 1.73 14.50 11.91
CA ASP A 113 2.79 15.45 11.56
C ASP A 113 3.07 15.39 10.05
N LYS A 114 2.46 16.31 9.30
CA LYS A 114 2.49 16.36 7.83
C LYS A 114 3.89 16.53 7.24
N ASP A 115 4.82 17.08 8.01
CA ASP A 115 6.18 17.41 7.56
C ASP A 115 7.23 16.53 8.26
N ASN A 116 6.80 15.39 8.82
CA ASN A 116 7.71 14.44 9.43
C ASN A 116 8.65 13.81 8.39
N VAL A 117 9.92 14.24 8.42
CA VAL A 117 10.95 13.79 7.47
C VAL A 117 11.18 12.28 7.53
N LYS A 118 11.10 11.66 8.73
CA LYS A 118 11.30 10.21 8.89
C LYS A 118 10.17 9.41 8.25
N ALA A 119 8.92 9.86 8.42
CA ALA A 119 7.76 9.22 7.77
C ALA A 119 7.86 9.34 6.25
N LEU A 120 8.15 10.54 5.72
CA LEU A 120 8.31 10.75 4.28
C LEU A 120 9.43 9.90 3.69
N TYR A 121 10.59 9.84 4.36
CA TYR A 121 11.71 9.03 3.89
C TYR A 121 11.36 7.53 3.84
N ARG A 122 10.77 6.99 4.91
CA ARG A 122 10.36 5.59 4.98
C ARG A 122 9.27 5.25 3.97
N LYS A 123 8.29 6.15 3.77
CA LYS A 123 7.27 6.02 2.73
C LYS A 123 7.89 5.97 1.33
N GLY A 124 8.88 6.84 1.06
CA GLY A 124 9.64 6.82 -0.19
C GLY A 124 10.42 5.52 -0.40
N GLN A 125 11.01 4.93 0.66
CA GLN A 125 11.66 3.62 0.59
C GLN A 125 10.68 2.50 0.28
N ALA A 126 9.49 2.51 0.89
CA ALA A 126 8.45 1.52 0.59
C ALA A 126 8.04 1.56 -0.89
N TYR A 127 7.81 2.74 -1.45
CA TYR A 127 7.50 2.88 -2.88
C TYR A 127 8.64 2.44 -3.81
N LEU A 128 9.89 2.69 -3.41
CA LEU A 128 11.06 2.18 -4.15
C LEU A 128 11.12 0.64 -4.15
N ASN A 129 10.69 0.00 -3.06
CA ASN A 129 10.64 -1.46 -2.93
C ASN A 129 9.48 -2.06 -3.74
N THR A 130 8.34 -1.37 -3.83
CA THR A 130 7.19 -1.78 -4.66
C THR A 130 7.30 -1.35 -6.12
N ASN A 131 8.41 -0.73 -6.51
CA ASN A 131 8.68 -0.19 -7.85
C ASN A 131 7.68 0.89 -8.33
N ASP A 132 7.03 1.59 -7.39
CA ASP A 132 6.19 2.76 -7.67
C ASP A 132 7.05 4.03 -7.67
N LEU A 133 7.79 4.21 -8.77
CA LEU A 133 8.81 5.25 -8.88
C LEU A 133 8.22 6.67 -8.94
N ASP A 134 7.01 6.82 -9.49
CA ASP A 134 6.33 8.12 -9.59
C ASP A 134 5.84 8.60 -8.22
N ALA A 135 5.27 7.70 -7.40
CA ALA A 135 4.91 8.06 -6.04
C ALA A 135 6.16 8.32 -5.18
N ALA A 136 7.20 7.49 -5.32
CA ALA A 136 8.45 7.63 -4.59
C ALA A 136 9.10 9.01 -4.82
N ILE A 137 9.17 9.48 -6.07
CA ILE A 137 9.88 10.73 -6.38
C ILE A 137 9.19 11.96 -5.79
N VAL A 138 7.86 11.96 -5.72
CA VAL A 138 7.08 13.05 -5.11
C VAL A 138 7.37 13.14 -3.62
N VAL A 139 7.28 12.00 -2.93
CA VAL A 139 7.48 11.93 -1.47
C VAL A 139 8.94 12.24 -1.09
N LEU A 140 9.91 11.64 -1.79
CA LEU A 140 11.33 11.86 -1.54
C LEU A 140 11.76 13.29 -1.86
N LYS A 141 11.16 13.94 -2.87
CA LYS A 141 11.38 15.36 -3.15
C LYS A 141 10.90 16.23 -1.98
N LYS A 142 9.73 15.93 -1.40
CA LYS A 142 9.24 16.63 -0.20
C LYS A 142 10.21 16.43 0.97
N ALA A 143 10.64 15.19 1.22
CA ALA A 143 11.61 14.87 2.27
C ALA A 143 12.94 15.64 2.10
N ALA A 144 13.46 15.70 0.87
CA ALA A 144 14.70 16.41 0.55
C ALA A 144 14.58 17.93 0.69
N ALA A 145 13.40 18.50 0.42
CA ALA A 145 13.14 19.92 0.64
C ALA A 145 13.12 20.29 2.13
N LEU A 146 12.56 19.41 2.98
CA LEU A 146 12.48 19.60 4.42
C LEU A 146 13.81 19.37 5.13
N ASN A 147 14.61 18.39 4.68
CA ASN A 147 15.95 18.14 5.19
C ASN A 147 16.98 17.95 4.06
N PRO A 148 17.52 19.04 3.49
CA PRO A 148 18.46 18.97 2.38
C PRO A 148 19.85 18.44 2.77
N THR A 149 20.16 18.39 4.07
CA THR A 149 21.48 17.95 4.56
C THR A 149 21.60 16.44 4.57
N ASP A 150 20.48 15.73 4.73
CA ASP A 150 20.46 14.28 4.85
C ASP A 150 20.95 13.61 3.57
N LYS A 151 22.04 12.85 3.69
CA LYS A 151 22.66 12.14 2.57
C LYS A 151 21.80 10.96 2.12
N ALA A 152 21.14 10.27 3.05
CA ALA A 152 20.36 9.09 2.74
C ALA A 152 19.11 9.44 1.92
N ILE A 153 18.45 10.56 2.26
CA ILE A 153 17.30 11.07 1.50
C ILE A 153 17.72 11.49 0.09
N ARG A 154 18.83 12.23 -0.04
CA ARG A 154 19.36 12.65 -1.34
C ARG A 154 19.73 11.46 -2.22
N GLN A 155 20.39 10.46 -1.66
CA GLN A 155 20.74 9.22 -2.39
C GLN A 155 19.50 8.46 -2.85
N ALA A 156 18.51 8.27 -1.97
CA ALA A 156 17.25 7.61 -2.34
C ALA A 156 16.54 8.37 -3.46
N TRP A 157 16.51 9.70 -3.39
CA TRP A 157 15.90 10.54 -4.43
C TRP A 157 16.64 10.45 -5.78
N THR A 158 17.98 10.48 -5.78
CA THR A 158 18.78 10.32 -7.01
C THR A 158 18.58 8.94 -7.62
N THR A 159 18.62 7.88 -6.81
CA THR A 159 18.38 6.51 -7.28
C THR A 159 16.97 6.35 -7.85
N CYS A 160 15.97 6.95 -7.22
CA CYS A 160 14.59 6.97 -7.74
C CYS A 160 14.53 7.62 -9.13
N LYS A 161 15.19 8.78 -9.30
CA LYS A 161 15.22 9.50 -10.57
C LYS A 161 15.92 8.72 -11.67
N GLU A 162 17.06 8.08 -11.35
CA GLU A 162 17.80 7.24 -12.30
C GLU A 162 16.96 6.05 -12.76
N ARG A 163 16.31 5.33 -11.84
CA ARG A 163 15.42 4.21 -12.17
C ARG A 163 14.25 4.66 -13.05
N LEU A 164 13.68 5.83 -12.77
CA LEU A 164 12.57 6.38 -13.54
C LEU A 164 12.98 6.73 -14.98
N GLU A 165 14.15 7.35 -15.16
CA GLU A 165 14.66 7.66 -16.51
C GLU A 165 15.02 6.38 -17.29
N LEU A 166 15.58 5.37 -16.63
CA LEU A 166 15.82 4.06 -17.25
C LEU A 166 14.50 3.40 -17.69
N ALA A 167 13.46 3.41 -16.85
CA ALA A 167 12.15 2.88 -17.19
C ALA A 167 11.55 3.58 -18.42
N LYS A 168 11.64 4.91 -18.50
CA LYS A 168 11.19 5.69 -19.68
C LYS A 168 11.97 5.35 -20.94
N ILE A 169 13.29 5.15 -20.84
CA ILE A 169 14.13 4.77 -21.98
C ILE A 169 13.74 3.36 -22.46
N GLU A 170 13.52 2.42 -21.55
CA GLU A 170 13.07 1.06 -21.86
C GLU A 170 11.68 1.05 -22.50
N GLU A 171 10.76 1.85 -21.98
CA GLU A 171 9.42 2.03 -22.54
C GLU A 171 9.50 2.61 -23.96
N LYS A 172 10.30 3.67 -24.17
CA LYS A 172 10.51 4.26 -25.49
C LYS A 172 11.13 3.26 -26.48
N LYS A 173 12.04 2.40 -26.03
CA LYS A 173 12.59 1.31 -26.87
C LYS A 173 11.53 0.24 -27.18
N ARG A 174 10.70 -0.12 -26.21
CA ARG A 174 9.65 -1.15 -26.34
C ARG A 174 8.52 -0.71 -27.28
N TRP A 175 8.10 0.54 -27.21
CA TRP A 175 6.93 1.05 -27.95
C TRP A 175 7.28 1.93 -29.16
N GLY A 176 8.47 2.53 -29.18
CA GLY A 176 8.87 3.52 -30.20
C GLY A 176 9.04 2.96 -31.62
N GLY A 177 9.09 1.64 -31.80
CA GLY A 177 9.11 0.99 -33.12
C GLY A 177 7.77 0.37 -33.55
N ARG A 178 6.80 0.21 -32.64
CA ARG A 178 5.53 -0.50 -32.89
C ARG A 178 4.35 0.40 -33.20
N LEU A 179 4.38 1.66 -32.75
CA LEU A 179 3.24 2.58 -32.88
C LEU A 179 3.09 3.19 -34.28
N LEU A 180 4.14 3.13 -35.12
CA LEU A 180 4.16 3.78 -36.44
C LEU A 180 3.96 2.81 -37.63
N ASP A 181 3.92 1.50 -37.39
CA ASP A 181 3.87 0.48 -38.47
C ASP A 181 2.43 0.20 -38.97
N GLU A 182 1.40 0.65 -38.24
CA GLU A 182 0.00 0.39 -38.61
C GLU A 182 -0.47 1.22 -39.83
N SER A 183 0.27 2.28 -40.17
CA SER A 183 0.00 3.12 -41.35
C SER A 183 0.56 2.56 -42.68
N SER A 184 1.29 1.45 -42.65
CA SER A 184 1.92 0.86 -43.85
C SER A 184 1.11 -0.25 -44.52
N SER A 185 -0.06 -0.66 -43.99
CA SER A 185 -0.98 -1.54 -44.75
C SER A 185 -1.76 -0.73 -45.80
N LYS A 186 -1.08 -0.29 -46.86
CA LYS A 186 -1.75 0.11 -48.10
C LYS A 186 -2.34 -1.16 -48.73
N ASN A 187 -3.54 -1.54 -48.33
CA ASN A 187 -4.34 -2.46 -49.13
C ASN A 187 -4.57 -1.78 -50.49
N PRO A 188 -4.15 -2.36 -51.62
CA PRO A 188 -4.43 -1.79 -52.92
C PRO A 188 -5.95 -1.70 -53.11
N PRO A 189 -6.46 -0.61 -53.72
CA PRO A 189 -7.90 -0.40 -53.85
C PRO A 189 -8.54 -1.57 -54.63
N PRO A 190 -9.77 -1.98 -54.24
CA PRO A 190 -10.43 -3.12 -54.84
C PRO A 190 -10.63 -2.89 -56.34
N GLN A 191 -10.20 -3.85 -57.16
CA GLN A 191 -10.46 -3.83 -58.60
C GLN A 191 -11.95 -4.09 -58.85
N VAL A 192 -12.59 -3.13 -59.53
CA VAL A 192 -13.98 -3.25 -59.99
C VAL A 192 -14.00 -4.24 -61.15
N VAL A 193 -14.46 -5.46 -60.89
CA VAL A 193 -14.80 -6.43 -61.94
C VAL A 193 -16.22 -6.12 -62.45
N PRO A 194 -16.44 -6.03 -63.78
CA PRO A 194 -17.75 -5.73 -64.33
C PRO A 194 -18.71 -6.91 -64.15
N GLU A 195 -19.96 -6.58 -63.79
CA GLU A 195 -21.07 -7.51 -63.64
C GLU A 195 -21.39 -8.23 -64.97
N GLY A 196 -21.30 -9.55 -64.95
CA GLY A 196 -21.62 -10.40 -66.09
C GLY A 196 -22.28 -11.70 -65.63
N ASN A 197 -23.61 -11.67 -65.62
CA ASN A 197 -24.61 -12.74 -65.62
C ASN A 197 -24.38 -14.07 -64.88
N VAL A 198 -25.34 -14.29 -63.99
CA VAL A 198 -25.72 -15.50 -63.27
C VAL A 198 -26.02 -16.68 -64.21
N SER A 199 -25.51 -17.87 -63.86
CA SER A 199 -26.29 -19.12 -63.96
C SER A 199 -25.69 -20.23 -63.09
N THR A 200 -26.39 -20.50 -61.98
CA THR A 200 -26.79 -21.81 -61.46
C THR A 200 -25.85 -23.01 -61.70
N THR A 201 -25.29 -23.58 -60.63
CA THR A 201 -25.70 -24.91 -60.10
C THR A 201 -24.91 -25.28 -58.83
N GLN A 202 -25.67 -25.73 -57.84
CA GLN A 202 -25.39 -26.51 -56.63
C GLN A 202 -23.95 -26.98 -56.36
N THR A 203 -23.43 -26.69 -55.16
CA THR A 203 -22.78 -27.70 -54.30
C THR A 203 -22.85 -27.28 -52.83
N THR A 204 -23.38 -28.20 -52.04
CA THR A 204 -23.58 -28.16 -50.58
C THR A 204 -22.28 -28.39 -49.83
N SER A 205 -21.99 -27.63 -48.76
CA SER A 205 -21.15 -28.09 -47.63
C SER A 205 -21.06 -27.05 -46.49
N LEU A 206 -21.92 -27.23 -45.48
CA LEU A 206 -21.60 -27.17 -44.04
C LEU A 206 -20.97 -25.90 -43.42
N VAL A 207 -21.73 -24.80 -43.28
CA VAL A 207 -21.43 -23.76 -42.26
C VAL A 207 -22.71 -23.16 -41.65
N TRP A 208 -23.56 -23.95 -40.99
CA TRP A 208 -24.72 -23.41 -40.22
C TRP A 208 -25.19 -24.32 -39.06
N VAL A 209 -24.31 -24.85 -38.20
CA VAL A 209 -24.77 -25.61 -37.01
C VAL A 209 -24.19 -25.15 -35.66
N LEU A 210 -23.26 -24.19 -35.59
CA LEU A 210 -22.71 -23.74 -34.29
C LEU A 210 -23.25 -22.39 -33.83
N ALA A 211 -24.58 -22.24 -33.78
CA ALA A 211 -25.25 -21.07 -33.19
C ALA A 211 -26.43 -21.44 -32.26
N GLY A 212 -26.37 -22.60 -31.59
CA GLY A 212 -27.52 -23.15 -30.85
C GLY A 212 -27.25 -23.85 -29.51
N LEU A 213 -26.12 -23.62 -28.83
CA LEU A 213 -25.83 -24.28 -27.54
C LEU A 213 -25.20 -23.32 -26.51
N VAL A 214 -25.95 -22.30 -26.09
CA VAL A 214 -25.56 -21.44 -24.95
C VAL A 214 -26.60 -21.33 -23.80
N PRO A 215 -27.90 -21.73 -23.88
CA PRO A 215 -28.78 -21.53 -22.74
C PRO A 215 -29.11 -22.82 -21.96
N LEU A 216 -28.11 -23.60 -21.52
CA LEU A 216 -28.36 -24.79 -20.65
C LEU A 216 -27.45 -24.89 -19.40
N LEU A 217 -26.37 -24.11 -19.30
CA LEU A 217 -25.52 -24.11 -18.09
C LEU A 217 -26.01 -23.17 -16.98
N ALA A 218 -26.91 -22.22 -17.30
CA ALA A 218 -27.44 -21.27 -16.31
C ALA A 218 -28.48 -21.88 -15.35
N VAL A 219 -29.09 -23.03 -15.70
CA VAL A 219 -30.16 -23.64 -14.88
C VAL A 219 -29.60 -24.59 -13.81
N VAL A 220 -28.41 -25.16 -14.01
CA VAL A 220 -27.82 -26.13 -13.07
C VAL A 220 -27.16 -25.44 -11.85
N VAL A 221 -26.65 -24.22 -12.00
CA VAL A 221 -26.02 -23.48 -10.89
C VAL A 221 -27.07 -22.93 -9.90
N ALA A 222 -28.29 -22.66 -10.35
CA ALA A 222 -29.38 -22.21 -9.48
C ALA A 222 -29.92 -23.32 -8.56
N TYR A 223 -29.85 -24.59 -8.97
CA TYR A 223 -30.34 -25.72 -8.18
C TYR A 223 -29.38 -26.17 -7.06
N VAL A 224 -28.10 -25.78 -7.12
CA VAL A 224 -27.09 -26.13 -6.11
C VAL A 224 -26.97 -25.06 -5.02
N LEU A 225 -27.44 -23.83 -5.26
CA LEU A 225 -27.27 -22.71 -4.33
C LEU A 225 -28.46 -22.46 -3.39
N TRP A 226 -29.66 -22.99 -3.65
CA TRP A 226 -30.77 -23.00 -2.68
C TRP A 226 -31.14 -24.44 -2.35
N GLY A 227 -30.44 -24.99 -1.36
CA GLY A 227 -30.75 -26.27 -0.75
C GLY A 227 -32.12 -26.24 -0.07
N LEU A 228 -32.95 -27.20 -0.48
CA LEU A 228 -34.06 -27.74 0.31
C LEU A 228 -33.57 -29.05 0.93
#